data_AF-A0A7C1YZR4-F1
#
_entry.id   AF-A0A7C1YZR4-F1
#
_cell.length_a   1.000
_cell.length_b   1.000
_cell.length_c   1.000
_cell.angle_alpha   90.00
_cell.angle_beta   90.00
_cell.angle_gamma   90.00
#
_symmetry.space_group_name_H-M   'P 1'
#
loop_
_entity.id
_entity.type
_entity.pdbx_description
1 polymer ?
#
loop_
_entity_poly.entity_id
_entity_poly.type
_entity_poly.pdbx_seq_one_letter_code
_entity_poly.pdbx_strand_id
1 'polypeptide(L)' 'GLPESIKELRIVKIGDVDTQVDGGTHVNSLNEVGKIEITKTVNKGKNNRRMYFVLKH' A
#
# COMPACT_ATOMS: atom_id res chain seq x y z
N GLY A 1 -13.96 -4.91 -13.22
CA GLY A 1 -12.69 -4.65 -13.94
C GLY A 1 -12.53 -3.15 -14.13
N LEU A 2 -11.35 -2.70 -14.56
CA LEU A 2 -11.15 -1.29 -14.94
C LEU A 2 -11.99 -0.96 -16.20
N PRO A 3 -12.52 0.28 -16.33
CA PRO A 3 -13.25 0.70 -17.52
C PRO A 3 -12.39 0.58 -18.79
N GLU A 4 -13.00 0.18 -19.91
CA GLU A 4 -12.32 0.08 -21.23
C GLU A 4 -11.82 1.43 -21.75
N SER A 5 -12.37 2.54 -21.24
CA SER A 5 -11.94 3.89 -21.60
C SER A 5 -10.57 4.27 -21.03
N ILE A 6 -10.01 3.50 -20.09
CA ILE A 6 -8.70 3.75 -19.51
C ILE A 6 -7.62 3.28 -20.50
N LYS A 7 -6.93 4.24 -21.11
CA LYS A 7 -5.84 3.98 -22.07
C LYS A 7 -4.47 3.92 -21.41
N GLU A 8 -4.32 4.52 -20.24
CA GLU A 8 -3.05 4.63 -19.53
C GLU A 8 -3.24 4.27 -18.06
N LEU A 9 -2.27 3.56 -17.49
CA LEU A 9 -2.25 3.19 -16.09
C LEU A 9 -1.05 3.83 -15.42
N ARG A 10 -1.29 4.50 -14.30
CA ARG A 10 -0.21 4.94 -13.43
C ARG A 10 0.27 3.75 -12.59
N ILE A 11 1.55 3.46 -12.71
CA ILE A 11 2.21 2.41 -11.95
C ILE A 11 3.06 3.04 -10.86
N VAL A 12 2.87 2.59 -9.62
CA VAL A 12 3.73 2.91 -8.48
C VAL A 12 4.59 1.69 -8.20
N LYS A 13 5.91 1.88 -8.17
CA LYS A 13 6.89 0.82 -7.94
C LYS A 13 7.76 1.18 -6.76
N ILE A 14 7.84 0.27 -5.79
CA ILE A 14 8.71 0.40 -4.61
C ILE A 14 9.88 -0.56 -4.82
N GLY A 15 11.02 -0.03 -5.30
CA GLY A 15 12.23 -0.81 -5.55
C GLY A 15 11.95 -2.08 -6.35
N ASP A 16 12.43 -3.21 -5.86
CA ASP A 16 12.14 -4.57 -6.31
C ASP A 16 11.06 -5.28 -5.46
N VAL A 17 10.52 -4.59 -4.45
CA VAL A 17 9.63 -5.16 -3.43
C VAL A 17 8.19 -5.25 -3.92
N ASP A 18 7.66 -4.20 -4.56
CA ASP A 18 6.26 -4.15 -4.96
C ASP A 18 6.02 -3.28 -6.20
N THR A 19 4.94 -3.59 -6.94
CA THR A 19 4.50 -2.84 -8.13
C THR A 19 2.99 -2.87 -8.23
N GLN A 20 2.36 -1.68 -8.25
CA GLN A 20 0.90 -1.54 -8.15
C GLN A 20 0.36 -0.54 -9.18
N VAL A 21 -0.90 -0.75 -9.60
CA VAL A 21 -1.68 0.24 -10.34
C VAL A 21 -2.38 1.14 -9.33
N ASP A 22 -1.88 2.36 -9.13
CA ASP A 22 -2.40 3.29 -8.11
C ASP A 22 -2.39 4.75 -8.59
N GLY A 23 -3.51 5.43 -8.36
CA GLY A 23 -3.72 6.85 -8.67
C GLY A 23 -3.50 7.80 -7.49
N GLY A 24 -3.25 7.31 -6.28
CA GLY A 24 -3.10 8.11 -5.06
C GLY A 24 -1.83 8.96 -4.98
N THR A 25 -1.75 9.85 -4.00
CA THR A 25 -0.53 10.64 -3.72
C THR A 25 0.44 9.83 -2.86
N HIS A 26 1.72 9.84 -3.22
CA HIS A 26 2.78 9.09 -2.54
C HIS A 26 3.91 10.03 -2.12
N VAL A 27 4.66 9.67 -1.08
CA VAL A 27 5.94 10.30 -0.75
C VAL A 27 6.98 9.99 -1.82
N ASN A 28 8.05 10.79 -1.89
CA ASN A 28 9.09 10.62 -2.90
C ASN A 28 10.10 9.51 -2.52
N SER A 29 10.26 9.22 -1.22
CA SER A 29 11.16 8.20 -0.69
C SER A 29 10.58 7.48 0.53
N LEU A 30 10.91 6.19 0.70
CA LEU A 30 10.50 5.38 1.86
C LEU A 30 10.95 5.97 3.20
N ASN A 31 12.05 6.71 3.23
CA ASN A 31 12.57 7.32 4.45
C ASN A 31 11.62 8.39 5.03
N GLU A 32 10.74 8.96 4.20
CA GLU A 32 9.75 9.96 4.65
C GLU A 32 8.61 9.33 5.46
N VAL A 33 8.37 8.02 5.33
CA VAL A 33 7.33 7.29 6.08
C VAL A 33 7.70 7.12 7.56
N GLY A 34 9.00 7.02 7.86
CA GLY A 34 9.49 6.77 9.22
C GLY A 34 9.32 5.31 9.67
N LYS A 35 9.20 5.09 10.99
CA LYS A 35 9.08 3.74 11.56
C LYS A 35 7.62 3.28 11.58
N ILE A 36 7.38 2.02 11.26
CA ILE A 36 6.05 1.40 11.33
C ILE A 36 5.96 0.57 12.61
N GLU A 37 4.89 0.77 13.38
CA GLU A 37 4.55 -0.08 14.54
C GLU A 37 3.21 -0.78 14.32
N ILE A 38 3.20 -2.11 14.38
CA ILE A 38 1.97 -2.91 14.31
C ILE A 38 1.27 -2.85 15.67
N THR A 39 0.03 -2.35 15.69
CA THR A 39 -0.73 -2.16 16.94
C THR A 39 -1.77 -3.24 17.18
N LYS A 40 -2.27 -3.90 16.12
CA LYS A 40 -3.29 -4.95 16.24
C LYS A 40 -3.34 -5.84 15.01
N THR A 41 -3.61 -7.12 15.20
CA THR A 41 -4.01 -8.04 14.12
C THR A 41 -5.33 -8.70 14.47
N VAL A 42 -6.28 -8.70 13.53
CA VAL A 42 -7.62 -9.27 13.69
C VAL A 42 -7.84 -10.35 12.63
N ASN A 43 -8.25 -11.55 13.03
CA ASN A 43 -8.69 -12.59 12.10
C ASN A 43 -10.08 -12.20 11.54
N LYS A 44 -10.24 -12.25 10.21
CA LYS A 44 -11.47 -11.90 9.48
C LYS A 44 -11.98 -13.09 8.65
N GLY A 45 -11.65 -14.31 9.07
CA GLY A 45 -11.99 -15.57 8.40
C GLY A 45 -10.74 -16.35 7.98
N LYS A 46 -10.96 -17.53 7.41
CA LYS A 46 -9.92 -18.53 7.08
C LYS A 46 -8.70 -17.94 6.34
N ASN A 47 -8.94 -17.06 5.38
CA ASN A 47 -7.89 -16.51 4.51
C ASN A 47 -7.63 -15.00 4.72
N ASN A 48 -8.34 -14.36 5.66
CA ASN A 48 -8.30 -12.91 5.79
C ASN A 48 -7.81 -12.50 7.17
N ARG A 49 -6.75 -11.69 7.22
CA ARG A 49 -6.28 -11.02 8.43
C ARG A 49 -6.22 -9.52 8.18
N ARG A 50 -6.70 -8.73 9.13
CA ARG A 50 -6.57 -7.27 9.11
C ARG A 50 -5.49 -6.86 10.09
N MET A 51 -4.46 -6.20 9.58
CA MET A 51 -3.41 -5.57 10.40
C MET A 51 -3.69 -4.08 10.54
N TYR A 52 -3.48 -3.57 11.74
CA TYR A 52 -3.51 -2.15 12.06
C TYR A 52 -2.09 -1.74 12.46
N PHE A 53 -1.65 -0.59 11.98
CA PHE A 53 -0.33 -0.05 12.27
C PHE A 53 -0.40 1.47 12.42
N VAL A 54 0.62 2.05 13.02
CA VAL A 54 0.84 3.48 13.12
C VAL A 54 2.23 3.82 12.61
N LEU A 55 2.41 5.07 12.19
CA LEU A 55 3.73 5.63 11.89
C LEU A 55 4.28 6.32 13.13
N LYS A 56 5.54 6.05 13.46
CA LYS A 56 6.30 6.72 14.51
C LYS A 56 7.40 7.56 13.88
N HIS A 57 7.43 8.83 14.27
CA HIS A 57 8.51 9.76 13.95
C HIS A 57 9.69 9.54 14.90
#